data_AF-A0A3S9W898-F1
#
_entry.id   AF-A0A3S9W898-F1
#
_cell.length_a   1.000
_cell.length_b   1.000
_cell.length_c   1.000
_cell.angle_alpha   90.00
_cell.angle_beta   90.00
_cell.angle_gamma   90.00
#
_symmetry.space_group_name_H-M   'P 1'
#
loop_
_entity.id
_entity.type
_entity.pdbx_description
1 polymer ?
#
loop_
_entity_poly.entity_id
_entity_poly.type
_entity_poly.pdbx_seq_one_letter_code
_entity_poly.pdbx_strand_id
1 'polypeptide(L)' 'MGSVHSYTSTEGKRRYRIIYRRPDHRQTTERGFSTKRDAERRLAEVEITKDRGQYVDPASGLVTVATLAKEWLRQPEGVL' A
#
# COMPACT_ATOMS: atom_id res chain seq x y z
N MET A 1 4.00 14.67 0.95
CA MET A 1 5.45 14.62 1.21
C MET A 1 5.80 13.42 2.07
N GLY A 2 6.68 12.54 1.60
CA GLY A 2 7.15 11.34 2.32
C GLY A 2 8.67 11.25 2.32
N SER A 3 9.22 10.21 2.96
CA SER A 3 10.67 10.03 3.12
C SER A 3 11.08 8.57 3.01
N VAL A 4 12.30 8.36 2.51
CA VAL A 4 12.91 7.03 2.31
C VAL A 4 13.92 6.77 3.42
N HIS A 5 13.83 5.60 4.06
CA HIS A 5 14.72 5.18 5.13
C HIS A 5 15.31 3.80 4.82
N SER A 6 16.59 3.60 5.13
CA SER A 6 17.19 2.26 5.09
C SER A 6 16.98 1.51 6.40
N TYR A 7 16.84 0.19 6.33
CA TYR A 7 16.81 -0.70 7.48
C TYR A 7 17.48 -2.03 7.14
N THR A 8 17.90 -2.76 8.17
CA THR A 8 18.44 -4.11 8.02
C THR A 8 17.31 -5.12 8.18
N SER A 9 17.16 -6.01 7.20
CA SER A 9 16.23 -7.13 7.28
C SER A 9 16.70 -8.13 8.35
N THR A 10 15.81 -9.02 8.80
CA THR A 10 16.16 -10.15 9.69
C THR A 10 17.25 -11.04 9.08
N GLU A 11 17.33 -11.12 7.75
CA GLU A 11 18.37 -11.81 6.98
C GLU A 11 19.70 -11.02 6.87
N GLY A 12 19.86 -9.90 7.56
CA GLY A 12 21.08 -9.06 7.49
C GLY A 12 21.21 -8.21 6.22
N LYS A 13 20.29 -8.33 5.26
CA LYS A 13 20.31 -7.54 4.00
C LYS A 13 19.86 -6.10 4.24
N ARG A 14 20.57 -5.14 3.64
CA ARG A 14 20.14 -3.74 3.60
C ARG A 14 18.92 -3.61 2.68
N ARG A 15 17.83 -3.09 3.22
CA ARG A 15 16.58 -2.79 2.52
C ARG A 15 16.18 -1.35 2.74
N TYR A 16 15.22 -0.89 1.95
CA TYR A 16 14.65 0.45 2.06
C TYR A 16 13.15 0.36 2.33
N ARG A 17 12.64 1.36 3.04
CA ARG A 17 11.21 1.59 3.29
C ARG A 17 10.87 3.03 2.96
N ILE A 18 9.66 3.26 2.51
CA ILE A 18 9.09 4.59 2.31
C ILE A 18 8.06 4.86 3.40
N ILE A 19 8.03 6.09 3.87
CA ILE A 19 7.09 6.57 4.86
C ILE A 19 6.35 7.74 4.23
N TYR A 20 5.03 7.69 4.18
CA TYR A 20 4.21 8.74 3.57
C TYR A 20 2.88 8.91 4.30
N ARG A 21 2.23 10.06 4.10
CA ARG A 21 0.86 10.29 4.57
C ARG A 21 -0.15 9.99 3.48
N ARG A 22 -1.20 9.27 3.83
CA ARG A 22 -2.37 9.01 3.00
C ARG A 22 -3.28 10.27 2.95
N PRO A 23 -4.21 10.35 1.97
CA PRO A 23 -5.20 11.43 1.90
C PRO A 23 -6.08 11.54 3.15
N ASP A 24 -6.30 10.44 3.88
CA ASP A 24 -7.00 10.39 5.17
C ASP A 24 -6.18 10.94 6.36
N HIS A 25 -5.08 11.65 6.08
CA HIS A 25 -4.09 12.17 7.02
C HIS A 25 -3.33 11.11 7.84
N ARG A 26 -3.54 9.80 7.61
CA ARG A 26 -2.82 8.75 8.32
C ARG A 26 -1.45 8.50 7.73
N GLN A 27 -0.48 8.20 8.60
CA GLN A 27 0.84 7.76 8.16
C GLN A 27 0.81 6.28 7.77
N THR A 28 1.47 5.95 6.67
CA THR A 28 1.69 4.59 6.18
C THR A 28 3.16 4.38 5.89
N THR A 29 3.61 3.14 6.04
CA THR A 29 4.94 2.70 5.67
C THR A 29 4.84 1.54 4.69
N GLU A 30 5.60 1.58 3.61
CA GLU A 30 5.76 0.49 2.66
C GLU A 30 7.24 0.08 2.67
N ARG A 31 7.53 -1.22 2.76
CA ARG A 31 8.87 -1.76 3.05
C ARG A 31 9.24 -2.88 2.08
N GLY A 32 10.54 -3.18 1.99
CA GLY A 32 11.05 -4.34 1.25
C GLY A 32 11.85 -4.01 0.00
N PHE A 33 12.02 -2.73 -0.34
CA PHE A 33 12.77 -2.31 -1.52
C PHE A 33 14.25 -2.71 -1.41
N SER A 34 14.77 -3.28 -2.48
CA SER A 34 16.18 -3.71 -2.58
C SER A 34 17.12 -2.52 -2.77
N THR A 35 16.68 -1.48 -3.47
CA THR A 35 17.48 -0.27 -3.72
C THR A 35 16.77 1.00 -3.25
N LYS A 36 17.56 2.05 -2.96
CA LYS A 36 17.02 3.37 -2.62
C LYS A 36 16.23 3.98 -3.78
N ARG A 37 16.72 3.76 -5.02
CA ARG A 37 16.11 4.28 -6.25
C ARG A 37 14.70 3.72 -6.47
N ASP A 38 14.49 2.43 -6.20
CA ASP A 38 13.17 1.80 -6.32
C ASP A 38 12.19 2.39 -5.30
N ALA A 39 12.66 2.59 -4.07
CA ALA A 39 11.87 3.23 -3.02
C ALA A 39 11.51 4.69 -3.38
N GLU A 40 12.46 5.48 -3.89
CA GLU A 40 12.21 6.85 -4.34
C GLU A 40 11.21 6.90 -5.50
N ARG A 41 11.34 6.01 -6.49
CA ARG A 41 10.39 5.91 -7.62
C ARG A 41 8.99 5.59 -7.14
N ARG A 42 8.87 4.61 -6.24
CA ARG A 42 7.58 4.22 -5.65
C ARG A 42 6.95 5.37 -4.86
N LEU A 43 7.75 6.10 -4.08
CA LEU A 43 7.26 7.27 -3.36
C LEU A 43 6.75 8.35 -4.31
N ALA A 44 7.45 8.63 -5.41
CA ALA A 44 7.00 9.60 -6.41
C ALA A 44 5.67 9.18 -7.07
N GLU A 45 5.52 7.92 -7.43
CA GLU A 45 4.26 7.37 -7.95
C GLU A 45 3.10 7.53 -6.97
N VAL A 46 3.34 7.25 -5.68
CA VAL A 46 2.36 7.46 -4.61
C VAL A 46 1.94 8.93 -4.49
N GLU A 47 2.88 9.87 -4.61
CA GLU A 47 2.53 11.29 -4.55
C GLU A 47 1.75 11.74 -5.81
N ILE A 48 2.10 11.26 -7.00
CA ILE A 48 1.36 11.56 -8.25
C ILE A 48 -0.06 11.02 -8.21
N THR A 49 -0.26 9.79 -7.71
CA THR A 49 -1.58 9.17 -7.60
C THR A 49 -2.47 9.88 -6.58
N LYS A 50 -1.91 10.37 -5.47
CA LYS A 50 -2.63 11.24 -4.52
C LYS A 50 -3.06 12.56 -5.15
N ASP A 51 -2.14 13.20 -5.88
CA ASP A 51 -2.40 14.48 -6.56
C ASP A 51 -3.55 14.35 -7.57
N ARG A 52 -3.60 13.22 -8.29
CA ARG A 52 -4.68 12.88 -9.23
C ARG A 52 -5.98 12.42 -8.57
N GLY A 53 -6.03 12.27 -7.24
CA GLY A 53 -7.18 11.69 -6.53
C GLY A 53 -7.42 10.19 -6.80
N GLN A 54 -6.45 9.50 -7.40
CA GLN A 54 -6.54 8.08 -7.79
C GLN A 54 -5.78 7.17 -6.80
N TYR A 55 -5.44 7.68 -5.62
CA TYR A 55 -4.75 6.88 -4.62
C TYR A 55 -5.65 5.74 -4.12
N VAL A 56 -5.29 4.52 -4.50
CA VAL A 56 -5.88 3.29 -3.94
C VAL A 56 -4.99 2.83 -2.80
N ASP A 57 -5.56 2.62 -1.61
CA ASP A 57 -4.81 2.07 -0.49
C ASP A 57 -4.37 0.63 -0.84
N PRO A 58 -3.07 0.32 -0.85
CA PRO A 58 -2.59 -1.04 -1.12
C PRO A 58 -3.18 -2.09 -0.17
N ALA A 59 -3.56 -1.69 1.06
CA ALA A 59 -4.23 -2.56 2.01
C ALA A 59 -5.67 -2.93 1.58
N SER A 60 -6.33 -2.09 0.78
CA SER A 60 -7.65 -2.39 0.20
C SER A 60 -7.61 -3.53 -0.82
N GLY A 61 -6.44 -3.85 -1.39
CA GLY A 61 -6.25 -5.02 -2.25
C GLY A 61 -6.01 -6.33 -1.49
N LEU A 62 -5.76 -6.27 -0.19
CA LEU A 62 -5.51 -7.44 0.68
C LEU A 62 -6.80 -7.96 1.34
N VAL A 63 -7.96 -7.71 0.73
CA VAL A 63 -9.20 -8.35 1.16
C VAL A 63 -9.11 -9.83 0.80
N THR A 64 -9.09 -10.69 1.82
CA THR A 64 -9.07 -12.14 1.60
C THR A 64 -10.34 -12.59 0.88
N VAL A 65 -10.22 -13.58 -0.01
CA VAL A 65 -11.38 -14.20 -0.71
C VAL A 65 -12.47 -14.62 0.29
N ALA A 66 -12.09 -15.05 1.50
CA ALA A 66 -13.03 -15.39 2.57
C ALA A 66 -13.88 -14.20 3.07
N THR A 67 -13.34 -12.99 3.06
CA THR A 67 -14.08 -11.77 3.43
C THR A 67 -15.06 -11.38 2.33
N LEU A 68 -14.63 -11.44 1.07
CA LEU A 68 -15.48 -11.22 -0.11
C LEU A 68 -16.60 -12.26 -0.19
N ALA A 69 -16.31 -13.53 0.09
CA ALA A 69 -17.30 -14.61 0.08
C ALA A 69 -18.39 -14.42 1.15
N LYS A 70 -18.05 -13.86 2.33
CA LYS A 70 -19.03 -13.55 3.37
C LYS A 70 -19.96 -12.40 3.00
N GLU A 71 -19.46 -11.39 2.30
CA GLU A 71 -20.30 -10.32 1.76
C GLU A 71 -21.19 -10.83 0.63
N TRP A 72 -20.65 -11.64 -0.28
CA TRP A 72 -21.41 -12.30 -1.36
C TRP A 72 -22.55 -13.16 -0.82
N LEU A 73 -22.28 -14.02 0.17
CA LEU A 73 -23.31 -14.86 0.79
C LEU A 73 -24.33 -14.07 1.63
N ARG A 74 -24.02 -12.82 1.98
CA ARG A 74 -24.96 -11.92 2.67
C ARG A 74 -25.95 -11.25 1.73
N GLN A 75 -25.64 -11.15 0.44
CA GLN A 75 -26.61 -10.83 -0.58
C GLN A 75 -27.15 -12.12 -1.18
N PRO A 76 -28.33 -12.61 -0.78
CA PRO A 76 -29.11 -13.41 -1.70
C PRO A 76 -29.44 -12.49 -2.88
N GLU A 77 -28.75 -12.68 -4.00
CA GLU A 77 -29.11 -12.02 -5.24
C GLU A 77 -30.55 -12.40 -5.54
N GLY A 78 -31.42 -11.37 -5.56
CA GLY A 78 -32.67 -11.44 -6.28
C GLY A 78 -32.34 -11.60 -7.75
N VAL A 79 -32.19 -12.85 -8.19
CA VAL A 79 -32.29 -13.26 -9.58
C VAL A 79 -33.26 -14.43 -9.60
N LEU A 80 -34.55 -14.10 -9.66
CA LEU A 80 -35.53 -14.51 -10.67
C LEU A 80 -36.74 -13.58 -10.58
#